data_AF-A0A6N8DU97-F1
#
_entry.id   AF-A0A6N8DU97-F1
#
_cell.length_a   1.000
_cell.length_b   1.000
_cell.length_c   1.000
_cell.angle_alpha   90.00
_cell.angle_beta   90.00
_cell.angle_gamma   90.00
#
_symmetry.space_group_name_H-M   'P 1'
#
loop_
_entity.id
_entity.type
_entity.pdbx_description
1 polymer ?
#
loop_
_entity_poly.entity_id
_entity_poly.type
_entity_poly.pdbx_seq_one_letter_code
_entity_poly.pdbx_strand_id
1 'polypeptide(L)' 'MSGAATEPTVERATDEEIDAIIAEFGGDPREAIRALLHDLTQLALDSEAAVSRGYVRGNLMPFKLGD' A
#
# COMPACT_ATOMS: atom_id res chain seq x y z
N MET A 1 -15.54 14.89 -23.84
CA MET A 1 -15.60 13.78 -22.87
C MET A 1 -14.80 14.20 -21.66
N SER A 2 -15.47 14.75 -20.63
CA SER A 2 -14.81 15.22 -19.41
C SER A 2 -14.47 14.01 -18.55
N GLY A 3 -13.17 13.71 -18.41
CA GLY A 3 -12.68 12.73 -17.44
C GLY A 3 -12.82 13.33 -16.06
N ALA A 4 -13.95 13.08 -15.39
CA ALA A 4 -14.04 13.30 -13.95
C ALA A 4 -13.03 12.34 -13.30
N ALA A 5 -11.92 12.89 -12.82
CA ALA A 5 -11.02 12.16 -11.94
C ALA A 5 -11.88 11.64 -10.78
N THR A 6 -12.05 10.33 -10.70
CA THR A 6 -12.65 9.68 -9.54
C THR A 6 -11.79 10.06 -8.35
N GLU A 7 -12.24 11.02 -7.56
CA GLU A 7 -11.61 11.29 -6.27
C GLU A 7 -11.66 9.98 -5.47
N PRO A 8 -10.54 9.51 -4.91
CA PRO A 8 -10.58 8.32 -4.08
C PRO A 8 -11.49 8.63 -2.90
N THR A 9 -12.65 7.97 -2.83
CA THR A 9 -13.48 7.94 -1.63
C THR A 9 -12.66 7.23 -0.56
N VAL A 10 -12.03 8.01 0.31
CA VAL A 10 -11.34 7.50 1.49
C VAL A 10 -12.43 7.11 2.48
N GLU A 11 -12.83 5.85 2.45
CA GLU A 11 -13.66 5.26 3.48
C GLU A 11 -12.89 5.33 4.80
N ARG A 12 -13.47 6.02 5.79
CA ARG A 12 -12.84 6.20 7.10
C ARG A 12 -13.25 5.02 7.99
N ALA A 13 -12.30 4.49 8.75
CA ALA A 13 -12.58 3.49 9.76
C ALA A 13 -13.64 4.01 10.75
N THR A 14 -14.57 3.14 11.15
CA THR A 14 -15.56 3.46 12.18
C THR A 14 -14.93 3.41 13.57
N ASP A 15 -15.57 4.04 14.56
CA ASP A 15 -15.09 3.99 15.94
C ASP A 15 -15.06 2.54 16.47
N GLU A 16 -16.00 1.70 16.05
CA GLU A 16 -16.06 0.28 16.42
C GLU A 16 -14.88 -0.53 15.88
N GLU A 17 -14.44 -0.24 14.66
CA GLU A 17 -13.25 -0.85 14.06
C GLU A 17 -11.98 -0.39 14.78
N ILE A 18 -11.90 0.89 15.13
CA ILE A 18 -10.78 1.46 15.88
C ILE A 18 -10.68 0.81 17.27
N ASP A 19 -11.80 0.71 17.98
CA ASP A 19 -11.86 0.10 19.31
C ASP A 19 -11.50 -1.38 19.28
N ALA A 20 -11.97 -2.11 18.26
CA ALA A 20 -11.61 -3.52 18.06
C ALA A 20 -10.09 -3.69 17.90
N ILE A 21 -9.47 -2.88 17.04
CA ILE A 21 -8.01 -2.90 16.83
C ILE A 21 -7.28 -2.54 18.13
N ILE A 22 -7.69 -1.48 18.83
CA ILE A 22 -7.06 -1.10 20.11
C ILE A 22 -7.14 -2.25 21.12
N ALA A 23 -8.27 -2.96 21.18
CA ALA A 23 -8.45 -4.10 22.08
C ALA A 23 -7.50 -5.28 21.73
N GLU A 24 -7.22 -5.53 20.45
CA GLU A 24 -6.25 -6.56 20.02
C GLU A 24 -4.84 -6.31 20.55
N PHE A 25 -4.45 -5.03 20.70
CA PHE A 25 -3.16 -4.63 21.26
C PHE A 25 -3.21 -4.41 22.78
N GLY A 26 -4.10 -5.12 23.48
CA GLY A 26 -4.21 -5.04 24.94
C GLY A 26 -4.74 -3.71 25.46
N GLY A 27 -5.42 -2.94 24.59
CA GLY A 27 -5.95 -1.63 24.93
C GLY A 27 -4.93 -0.50 24.87
N ASP A 28 -3.72 -0.71 24.34
CA ASP A 28 -2.73 0.36 24.13
C ASP A 28 -2.88 0.98 22.72
N PRO A 29 -3.45 2.19 22.60
CA PRO A 29 -3.64 2.82 21.29
C PRO A 29 -2.33 3.18 20.60
N ARG A 30 -1.25 3.43 21.38
CA ARG A 30 0.04 3.76 20.79
C ARG A 30 0.66 2.53 20.14
N GLU A 31 0.47 1.35 20.72
CA GLU A 31 0.97 0.10 20.14
C GLU A 31 0.19 -0.28 18.88
N ALA A 32 -1.14 -0.16 18.90
CA ALA A 32 -1.97 -0.33 17.71
C ALA A 32 -1.54 0.59 16.55
N ILE A 33 -1.26 1.86 16.84
CA ILE A 33 -0.77 2.82 15.83
C ILE A 33 0.62 2.43 15.31
N ARG A 34 1.54 1.97 16.18
CA ARG A 34 2.87 1.50 15.74
C ARG A 34 2.75 0.32 14.79
N ALA A 35 1.90 -0.66 15.11
CA ALA A 35 1.66 -1.82 14.25
C ALA A 35 1.08 -1.39 12.89
N LEU A 36 0.06 -0.53 12.88
CA LEU A 36 -0.52 -0.03 11.64
C LEU A 36 0.52 0.70 10.75
N LEU A 37 1.33 1.59 11.34
CA LEU A 37 2.37 2.31 10.59
C LEU A 37 3.45 1.36 10.06
N HIS A 38 3.81 0.33 10.82
CA HIS A 38 4.72 -0.72 10.36
C HIS A 38 4.14 -1.45 9.14
N ASP A 39 2.87 -1.87 9.19
CA ASP A 39 2.23 -2.60 8.10
C ASP A 39 2.08 -1.75 6.84
N LEU A 40 1.73 -0.47 6.98
CA LEU A 40 1.72 0.48 5.86
C LEU A 40 3.10 0.66 5.24
N THR A 41 4.16 0.67 6.07
CA THR A 41 5.54 0.74 5.58
C THR A 41 5.91 -0.52 4.80
N GLN A 42 5.55 -1.71 5.30
CA GLN A 42 5.79 -2.97 4.57
C GLN A 42 5.03 -2.98 3.24
N LEU A 43 3.76 -2.56 3.22
CA LEU A 43 2.95 -2.49 2.01
C LEU A 43 3.54 -1.52 0.98
N ALA A 44 4.06 -0.37 1.43
CA ALA A 44 4.73 0.59 0.56
C ALA A 44 6.02 0.00 -0.03
N LEU A 45 6.85 -0.66 0.79
CA LEU A 45 8.08 -1.32 0.32
C LEU A 45 7.80 -2.44 -0.67
N ASP A 46 6.75 -3.24 -0.45
CA ASP A 46 6.32 -4.29 -1.36
C ASP A 46 5.80 -3.71 -2.69
N SER A 47 5.06 -2.61 -2.63
CA SER A 47 4.62 -1.87 -3.83
C SER A 47 5.81 -1.35 -4.64
N GLU A 48 6.79 -0.73 -3.98
CA GLU A 48 8.03 -0.27 -4.63
C GLU A 48 8.82 -1.43 -5.26
N ALA A 49 8.91 -2.57 -4.56
CA ALA A 49 9.58 -3.76 -5.07
C ALA A 49 8.85 -4.36 -6.28
N ALA A 50 7.51 -4.36 -6.28
CA ALA A 50 6.69 -4.83 -7.39
C ALA A 50 6.80 -3.93 -8.63
N VAL A 51 6.81 -2.60 -8.44
CA VAL A 51 7.02 -1.62 -9.52
C VAL A 51 8.44 -1.71 -10.09
N SER A 52 9.45 -1.82 -9.23
CA SER A 52 10.86 -1.98 -9.65
C SER A 52 11.07 -3.26 -10.46
N ARG A 53 10.50 -4.41 -10.03
CA ARG A 53 10.55 -5.67 -10.79
C ARG A 53 9.78 -5.60 -12.11
N GLY A 54 8.67 -4.86 -12.15
CA GLY A 54 7.91 -4.58 -13.38
C GLY A 54 8.70 -3.73 -14.37
N TYR A 55 9.38 -2.69 -13.89
CA TYR A 55 10.27 -1.84 -14.69
C TYR A 55 11.47 -2.63 -15.25
N VAL A 56 12.11 -3.47 -14.43
CA VAL A 56 13.23 -4.32 -14.85
C VAL A 56 12.79 -5.36 -15.89
N ARG A 57 11.59 -5.97 -15.75
CA ARG A 57 11.07 -6.89 -16.79
C ARG A 57 10.66 -6.17 -18.08
N GLY A 58 10.17 -4.94 -18.00
CA GLY A 58 9.87 -4.11 -19.18
C GLY A 58 11.12 -3.68 -19.96
N ASN A 59 12.25 -3.49 -19.27
CA ASN A 59 13.53 -3.10 -19.87
C ASN A 59 14.38 -4.29 -20.38
N LEU A 60 13.96 -5.54 -20.14
CA LEU A 60 14.68 -6.76 -20.54
C LEU A 60 14.02 -7.53 -21.71
N MET A 61 13.02 -6.96 -22.39
CA MET A 61 12.49 -7.48 -23.66
C MET A 61 12.85 -6.53 -24.83
N PRO A 62 13.28 -7.07 -25.98
CA PRO A 62 14.66 -7.46 -26.22
C PRO A 62 15.36 -6.42 -27.11
N PHE A 63 16.61 -6.12 -26.78
CA PHE A 63 17.54 -5.59 -27.77
C PHE A 63 17.63 -6.63 -28.89
N LYS A 64 16.93 -6.40 -30.01
CA LYS A 64 17.16 -7.13 -31.26
C LYS A 64 18.56 -6.75 -31.73
N LEU A 65 19.54 -7.54 -31.31
CA LEU A 65 20.82 -7.64 -32.00
C LEU A 65 20.67 -8.80 -32.99
N GLY A 66 20.63 -8.47 -34.27
CA GLY A 66 20.55 -9.40 -35.37
C GLY A 66 20.87 -8.65 -36.65
N ASP A 67 22.03 -9.00 -37.22
CA ASP A 67 22.75 -8.42 -38.35
C ASP A 67 21.93 -8.07 -39.61
#